data_AF-A0A397WAY2-F1
#
_entry.id   AF-A0A397WAY2-F1
#
_cell.length_a   1.000
_cell.length_b   1.000
_cell.length_c   1.000
_cell.angle_alpha   90.00
_cell.angle_beta   90.00
_cell.angle_gamma   90.00
#
_symmetry.space_group_name_H-M   'P 1'
#
loop_
_entity.id
_entity.type
_entity.pdbx_description
1 polymer ?
#
loop_
_entity_poly.entity_id
_entity_poly.type
_entity_poly.pdbx_seq_one_letter_code
_entity_poly.pdbx_strand_id
1 'polypeptide(L)'
;MGNFMKKCWHSEPEQRPTASEVYEIFSEWQNNENILLELLESDKKLQNIRNEDMQINNDSLYKSNFISFSAYQDSNLYKLDIPDIVDE
;
A
#
# COMPACT_ATOMS: atom_id res chain seq x y z
N MET A 1 12.94 5.72 9.68
CA MET A 1 11.95 5.01 8.84
C MET A 1 12.39 4.74 7.38
N GLY A 2 12.77 5.77 6.60
CA GLY A 2 12.91 5.66 5.13
C GLY A 2 13.94 4.66 4.60
N ASN A 3 15.01 4.36 5.35
CA ASN A 3 16.01 3.37 4.95
C ASN A 3 15.50 1.92 5.06
N PHE A 4 14.55 1.65 5.96
CA PHE A 4 13.95 0.34 6.10
C PHE A 4 13.00 0.03 4.94
N MET A 5 12.14 0.99 4.58
CA MET A 5 11.21 0.84 3.45
C MET A 5 11.94 0.58 2.13
N LYS A 6 13.12 1.19 1.93
CA LYS A 6 13.99 0.88 0.77
C LYS A 6 14.42 -0.58 0.73
N LYS A 7 14.68 -1.22 1.89
CA LYS A 7 15.02 -2.65 1.97
C LYS A 7 13.79 -3.52 1.64
N CYS A 8 12.61 -3.13 2.11
CA CYS A 8 11.35 -3.83 1.79
C CYS A 8 11.01 -3.79 0.29
N TRP A 9 11.42 -2.73 -0.42
CA TRP A 9 11.22 -2.56 -1.86
C TRP A 9 12.46 -2.90 -2.71
N HIS A 10 13.35 -3.75 -2.19
CA HIS A 10 14.49 -4.18 -2.98
C HIS A 10 14.03 -4.90 -4.27
N SER A 11 14.68 -4.60 -5.41
CA SER A 11 14.30 -5.19 -6.71
C SER A 11 14.40 -6.71 -6.68
N GLU A 12 15.50 -7.23 -6.14
CA GLU A 12 15.69 -8.66 -5.90
C GLU A 12 14.84 -9.14 -4.70
N PRO A 13 13.94 -10.12 -4.89
CA PRO A 13 13.06 -10.62 -3.82
C PRO A 13 13.83 -11.20 -2.63
N GLU A 14 14.94 -11.89 -2.87
CA GLU A 14 15.75 -12.54 -1.82
C GLU A 14 16.43 -11.55 -0.87
N GLN A 15 16.57 -10.29 -1.29
CA GLN A 15 17.18 -9.24 -0.45
C GLN A 15 16.14 -8.50 0.40
N ARG A 16 14.85 -8.76 0.18
CA ARG A 16 13.78 -8.20 1.00
C ARG A 16 13.77 -8.92 2.35
N PRO A 17 13.47 -8.21 3.43
CA PRO A 17 13.24 -8.87 4.72
C PRO A 17 12.03 -9.79 4.62
N THR A 18 12.08 -10.87 5.37
CA THR A 18 10.95 -11.77 5.58
C THR A 18 9.85 -11.08 6.40
N ALA A 19 8.63 -11.60 6.33
CA ALA A 19 7.52 -11.08 7.12
C ALA A 19 7.81 -11.10 8.64
N SER A 20 8.55 -12.11 9.11
CA SER A 20 8.94 -12.22 10.53
C SER A 20 9.89 -11.09 10.95
N GLU A 21 10.93 -10.84 10.16
CA GLU A 21 11.88 -9.75 10.44
C GLU A 21 11.20 -8.38 10.41
N VAL A 22 10.25 -8.18 9.48
CA VAL A 22 9.44 -6.96 9.43
C VAL A 22 8.58 -6.81 10.69
N TYR A 23 7.96 -7.90 11.14
CA TYR A 23 7.14 -7.90 12.36
C TYR A 23 7.96 -7.55 13.62
N GLU A 24 9.14 -8.12 13.77
CA GLU A 24 10.03 -7.84 14.91
C GLU A 24 10.42 -6.35 14.95
N ILE A 25 10.84 -5.80 13.81
CA ILE A 25 11.23 -4.38 13.69
C ILE A 25 10.06 -3.46 14.06
N PHE A 26 8.86 -3.74 13.56
CA PHE A 26 7.69 -2.94 13.92
C PHE A 26 7.27 -3.09 15.39
N SER A 27 7.46 -4.27 15.98
CA SER A 27 7.19 -4.50 17.40
C SER A 27 8.12 -3.69 18.30
N GLU A 28 9.40 -3.55 17.92
CA GLU A 28 10.36 -2.68 18.62
C GLU A 28 9.98 -1.20 18.50
N TRP A 29 9.51 -0.79 17.32
CA TRP A 29 9.15 0.61 17.06
C TRP A 29 7.86 1.03 17.74
N GLN A 30 6.92 0.10 17.94
CA GLN A 30 5.62 0.37 18.54
C GLN A 30 5.70 1.02 19.93
N ASN A 31 6.77 0.73 20.68
CA ASN A 31 6.98 1.25 22.03
C ASN A 31 8.09 2.32 22.11
N ASN A 32 8.63 2.74 20.97
CA ASN A 32 9.69 3.73 20.94
C ASN A 32 9.11 5.14 20.79
N GLU A 33 9.08 5.88 21.90
CA GLU A 33 8.52 7.25 21.96
C GLU A 33 9.12 8.19 20.92
N ASN A 34 10.43 8.10 20.65
CA ASN A 34 11.08 8.97 19.66
C ASN A 34 10.57 8.71 18.24
N ILE A 35 10.34 7.45 17.88
CA ILE A 35 9.81 7.07 16.56
C ILE A 35 8.36 7.53 16.43
N LEU A 36 7.56 7.34 17.49
CA LEU A 36 6.17 7.80 17.51
C LEU A 36 6.09 9.33 17.36
N LEU A 37 6.96 10.09 18.03
CA LEU A 37 7.02 11.54 17.91
C LEU A 37 7.43 11.99 16.49
N GLU A 38 8.44 11.36 15.89
CA GLU A 38 8.88 11.65 14.51
C GLU A 38 7.75 11.39 13.49
N LEU A 39 7.00 10.28 13.68
CA LEU A 39 5.84 9.94 12.84
C LEU A 39 4.71 10.97 13.00
N LEU A 40 4.37 11.35 14.23
CA LEU A 40 3.32 12.34 14.51
C LEU A 40 3.65 13.71 13.89
N GLU A 41 4.91 14.13 13.95
CA GLU A 41 5.33 15.39 13.34
C GLU A 41 5.27 15.34 11.81
N SER A 42 5.66 14.20 11.23
CA SER A 42 5.55 13.96 9.79
C SER A 42 4.10 13.99 9.31
N ASP A 43 3.18 13.36 10.04
CA ASP A 43 1.74 13.37 9.73
C ASP A 43 1.15 14.79 9.77
N LYS A 44 1.54 15.60 10.76
CA LYS A 44 1.12 17.01 10.84
C LYS A 44 1.60 17.81 9.62
N LYS A 45 2.84 17.60 9.16
CA LYS A 45 3.38 18.24 7.96
C LYS A 45 2.58 17.86 6.71
N LEU A 46 2.17 16.60 6.60
CA LEU A 46 1.37 16.11 5.47
C LEU A 46 -0.03 16.72 5.46
N GLN A 47 -0.68 16.85 6.63
CA GLN A 47 -1.99 17.51 6.72
C GLN A 47 -1.95 18.98 6.28
N ASN A 48 -0.87 19.70 6.57
CA ASN A 48 -0.70 21.08 6.12
C ASN A 48 -0.64 21.18 4.59
N ILE A 49 0.09 20.26 3.93
CA ILE A 49 0.17 20.17 2.46
C ILE A 49 -1.20 19.83 1.86
N ARG A 50 -1.92 18.86 2.44
CA ARG A 50 -3.24 18.44 1.94
C ARG A 50 -4.27 19.57 1.98
N ASN A 51 -4.16 20.50 2.94
CA ASN A 51 -5.03 21.67 3.03
C ASN A 51 -4.73 22.73 1.95
N GLU A 52 -3.51 22.76 1.40
CA GLU A 52 -3.12 23.65 0.31
C GLU A 52 -3.56 23.09 -1.07
N ASP A 53 -3.50 21.77 -1.25
CA ASP A 53 -3.85 21.08 -2.52
C ASP A 53 -5.34 20.65 -2.62
N MET A 54 -6.14 20.77 -1.55
CA MET A 54 -7.56 20.36 -1.52
C MET A 54 -8.51 21.20 -2.39
N GLN A 55 -8.01 22.02 -3.30
CA GLN A 55 -8.84 22.67 -4.33
C GLN A 55 -9.16 21.75 -5.52
N ILE A 56 -8.44 20.64 -5.74
CA ILE A 56 -8.70 19.75 -6.90
C ILE A 56 -8.32 18.29 -6.57
N ASN A 57 -9.19 17.52 -5.91
CA ASN A 57 -9.11 16.06 -6.03
C ASN A 57 -10.48 15.51 -6.38
N ASN A 58 -10.69 15.29 -7.68
CA ASN A 58 -11.87 14.63 -8.19
C ASN A 58 -11.68 13.12 -7.92
N ASP A 59 -12.28 12.64 -6.83
CA ASP A 59 -12.29 11.23 -6.36
C ASP A 59 -12.57 10.19 -7.47
N SER A 60 -13.11 10.62 -8.62
CA SER A 60 -13.37 9.78 -9.78
C SER A 60 -12.12 9.26 -10.51
N LEU A 61 -10.94 9.87 -10.32
CA LEU A 61 -9.72 9.46 -11.06
C LEU A 61 -8.99 8.25 -10.45
N TYR A 62 -9.14 8.02 -9.14
CA TYR A 62 -8.43 6.96 -8.42
C TYR A 62 -9.32 5.77 -8.05
N LYS A 63 -10.63 5.85 -8.32
CA LYS A 63 -11.55 4.75 -8.06
C LYS A 63 -11.64 3.87 -9.31
N SER A 64 -11.36 2.58 -9.17
CA SER A 64 -11.62 1.66 -10.28
C SER A 64 -13.12 1.65 -10.57
N ASN A 65 -13.48 1.81 -11.83
CA ASN A 65 -14.87 1.61 -12.23
C ASN A 65 -15.20 0.12 -12.13
N PHE A 66 -16.35 -0.19 -11.54
CA PHE A 66 -16.86 -1.55 -11.54
C PHE A 66 -17.14 -1.95 -12.99
N ILE A 67 -16.37 -2.91 -13.51
CA ILE A 67 -16.62 -3.47 -14.83
C ILE A 67 -17.87 -4.32 -14.72
N SER A 68 -18.92 -3.97 -15.46
CA SER A 68 -20.13 -4.77 -15.49
C SER A 68 -19.85 -6.14 -16.10
N PHE A 69 -20.58 -7.17 -15.65
CA PHE A 69 -20.45 -8.53 -16.16
C PHE A 69 -20.62 -8.62 -17.69
N SER A 70 -21.49 -7.79 -18.26
CA SER A 70 -21.67 -7.68 -19.72
C SER A 70 -20.38 -7.25 -20.44
N ALA A 71 -19.71 -6.19 -19.94
CA ALA A 71 -18.46 -5.70 -20.51
C ALA A 71 -17.31 -6.71 -20.35
N TYR A 72 -17.31 -7.48 -19.26
CA TYR A 72 -16.37 -8.57 -19.03
C TYR A 72 -16.54 -9.73 -20.04
N GLN A 73 -17.80 -10.06 -20.38
CA GLN A 73 -18.10 -11.10 -21.35
C GLN A 73 -17.79 -10.65 -22.78
N ASP A 74 -18.13 -9.41 -23.13
CA ASP A 74 -17.85 -8.82 -24.45
C ASP A 74 -16.34 -8.71 -24.71
N SER A 75 -15.55 -8.40 -23.68
CA SER A 75 -14.09 -8.29 -23.77
C SER A 75 -13.36 -9.64 -23.76
N ASN A 76 -14.07 -10.76 -23.64
CA ASN A 76 -13.51 -12.11 -23.53
C ASN A 76 -12.54 -12.32 -22.34
N LEU A 77 -12.61 -11.47 -21.31
CA LEU A 77 -11.75 -11.57 -20.14
C LEU A 77 -12.06 -12.81 -19.27
N TYR A 78 -13.23 -13.43 -19.46
CA TYR A 78 -13.59 -14.75 -18.90
C TYR A 78 -12.71 -15.90 -19.39
N LYS A 79 -11.83 -15.67 -20.37
CA LYS A 79 -10.88 -16.68 -20.87
C LYS A 79 -9.54 -16.65 -20.15
N LEU A 80 -9.32 -15.67 -19.27
CA LEU A 80 -8.10 -15.51 -18.50
C LEU A 80 -8.14 -16.23 -17.14
N ASP A 81 -9.01 -17.24 -17.00
CA ASP A 81 -9.27 -17.98 -15.75
C ASP A 81 -7.99 -18.13 -14.91
N ILE A 82 -7.97 -17.41 -13.78
CA ILE A 82 -6.99 -17.64 -12.72
C ILE A 82 -7.44 -18.94 -12.07
N PRO A 83 -6.61 -19.99 -12.03
CA PRO A 83 -7.02 -21.27 -11.47
C PRO A 83 -7.48 -21.06 -10.03
N ASP A 84 -8.65 -21.62 -9.70
CA ASP A 84 -9.20 -21.60 -8.36
C ASP A 84 -8.12 -22.08 -7.38
N ILE A 85 -7.82 -21.24 -6.39
CA ILE A 85 -7.03 -21.68 -5.24
C ILE A 85 -7.93 -22.66 -4.51
N VAL A 86 -7.68 -23.95 -4.71
CA VAL A 86 -8.36 -25.01 -3.98
C VAL A 86 -7.89 -24.90 -2.53
N ASP A 87 -8.76 -24.41 -1.65
CA ASP A 87 -8.57 -24.50 -0.20
C ASP A 87 -8.69 -25.99 0.20
N GLU A 88 -7.56 -26.60 0.56
CA GLU A 88 -7.49 -27.89 1.31
C GLU A 88 -6.97 -27.65 2.72
#